data_AF-A0A2F0AQL9-F1
#
_entry.id   AF-A0A2F0AQL9-F1
#
_cell.length_a   1.000
_cell.length_b   1.000
_cell.length_c   1.000
_cell.angle_alpha   90.00
_cell.angle_beta   90.00
_cell.angle_gamma   90.00
#
_symmetry.space_group_name_H-M   'P 1'
#
loop_
_entity.id
_entity.type
_entity.pdbx_description
1 polymer ?
#
loop_
_entity_poly.entity_id
_entity_poly.type
_entity_poly.pdbx_seq_one_letter_code
_entity_poly.pdbx_strand_id
1 'polypeptide(L)'
;MSDDQSPVDDLFGDEGLRIEDGSDERRLPRKTIPLKGWMVGTTLLVVALVWWWSSIRHNQFYLVVEDRSVSVKRGYFFPFGEGDWAPNRAYESFQLPPDIKPVKDGKMSAKELDKTLKKLFMDVAQRELNDLKQGRIDVAEDMLLRGQKLRSTSVSDDRVLLRLLGDVAFRRGLTEVRGLQARFDEALAQFRLAHRRGGNVFNGAQKWVKAISKLRLEFKRLSLESGIDPDLLLNSAQLDPQKPVKNTPLPVPNQSKKSESTPNPKAIKKAEPGEKQ
;
A
#
# COMPACT_ATOMS: atom_id res chain seq x y z
N MET A 1 -36.73 53.83 7.41
CA MET A 1 -35.67 54.85 7.27
C MET A 1 -35.13 54.72 5.87
N SER A 2 -35.78 55.48 4.99
CA SER A 2 -35.30 56.17 3.78
C SER A 2 -33.81 56.50 3.78
N ASP A 3 -33.15 56.82 2.69
CA ASP A 3 -33.30 56.72 1.23
C ASP A 3 -31.98 57.36 0.78
N ASP A 4 -31.20 56.76 -0.12
CA ASP A 4 -30.23 57.56 -0.90
C ASP A 4 -29.94 56.90 -2.25
N GLN A 5 -30.93 57.06 -3.13
CA GLN A 5 -30.77 56.96 -4.58
C GLN A 5 -30.49 58.37 -5.10
N SER A 6 -29.31 58.58 -5.67
CA SER A 6 -29.03 59.78 -6.49
C SER A 6 -29.47 59.52 -7.94
N PRO A 7 -30.21 60.46 -8.56
CA PRO A 7 -30.84 60.26 -9.86
C PRO A 7 -29.93 60.61 -11.06
N VAL A 8 -30.36 60.03 -12.17
CA VAL A 8 -30.14 60.39 -13.58
C VAL A 8 -30.43 61.88 -13.80
N ASP A 9 -29.61 62.59 -14.58
CA ASP A 9 -30.10 63.41 -15.69
C ASP A 9 -28.96 64.04 -16.52
N ASP A 10 -29.23 64.02 -17.82
CA ASP A 10 -28.88 65.02 -18.84
C ASP A 10 -27.42 65.33 -19.14
N LEU A 11 -26.91 64.69 -20.20
CA LEU A 11 -26.31 65.47 -21.28
C LEU A 11 -26.40 64.74 -22.63
N PHE A 12 -27.63 64.55 -23.11
CA PHE A 12 -27.88 64.37 -24.54
C PHE A 12 -27.64 65.71 -25.24
N GLY A 13 -26.39 65.93 -25.64
CA GLY A 13 -26.00 66.96 -26.59
C GLY A 13 -26.30 66.50 -28.00
N ASP A 14 -27.47 66.92 -28.47
CA ASP A 14 -27.94 66.83 -29.84
C ASP A 14 -27.16 67.83 -30.71
N GLU A 15 -26.09 67.39 -31.38
CA GLU A 15 -25.43 68.19 -32.40
C GLU A 15 -25.09 67.36 -33.65
N GLY A 16 -25.93 67.52 -34.67
CA GLY A 16 -25.46 67.76 -36.03
C GLY A 16 -24.89 66.57 -36.80
N LEU A 17 -25.76 65.67 -37.24
CA LEU A 17 -25.53 64.86 -38.45
C LEU A 17 -25.41 65.77 -39.68
N ARG A 18 -24.20 66.25 -39.95
CA ARG A 18 -23.83 66.80 -41.26
C ARG A 18 -23.19 65.68 -42.06
N ILE A 19 -23.96 65.15 -43.01
CA ILE A 19 -23.49 64.23 -44.05
C ILE A 19 -22.65 65.08 -45.01
N GLU A 20 -21.33 65.07 -44.83
CA GLU A 20 -20.39 65.49 -45.86
C GLU A 20 -19.93 64.25 -46.62
N ASP A 21 -20.56 64.09 -47.78
CA ASP A 21 -20.21 63.17 -48.86
C ASP A 21 -18.91 63.69 -49.49
N GLY A 22 -17.78 63.24 -48.93
CA GLY A 22 -16.44 63.62 -49.34
C GLY A 22 -15.63 62.37 -49.59
N SER A 23 -15.69 61.89 -50.83
CA SER A 23 -14.85 60.81 -51.36
C SER A 23 -13.39 61.29 -51.49
N ASP A 24 -12.72 61.46 -50.37
CA ASP A 24 -11.27 61.60 -50.33
C ASP A 24 -10.68 60.26 -49.90
N GLU A 25 -10.16 59.53 -50.87
CA GLU A 25 -9.21 58.43 -50.68
C GLU A 25 -7.98 58.97 -49.92
N ARG A 26 -8.10 59.14 -48.60
CA ARG A 26 -6.95 59.25 -47.71
C ARG A 26 -6.28 57.90 -47.72
N ARG A 27 -5.33 57.75 -48.65
CA ARG A 27 -4.30 56.71 -48.63
C ARG A 27 -3.59 56.82 -47.29
N LEU A 28 -4.10 56.05 -46.32
CA LEU A 28 -3.45 55.85 -45.03
C LEU A 28 -2.01 55.43 -45.35
N PRO A 29 -0.99 56.09 -44.76
CA PRO A 29 0.37 55.63 -44.91
C PRO A 29 0.41 54.17 -44.46
N ARG A 30 0.65 53.25 -45.39
CA ARG A 30 0.95 51.86 -45.08
C ARG A 30 2.19 51.90 -44.21
N LYS A 31 1.97 51.91 -42.89
CA LYS A 31 3.00 51.77 -41.87
C LYS A 31 3.52 50.36 -42.06
N THR A 32 4.56 50.23 -42.88
CA THR A 32 5.31 49.01 -43.04
C THR A 32 5.93 48.73 -41.68
N ILE A 33 5.24 47.91 -40.88
CA ILE A 33 5.78 47.39 -39.63
C ILE A 33 7.07 46.67 -40.05
N PRO A 34 8.25 47.08 -39.55
CA PRO A 34 9.50 46.47 -39.99
C PRO A 34 9.45 44.99 -39.65
N LEU A 35 9.63 44.13 -40.66
CA LEU A 35 9.58 42.65 -40.56
C LEU A 35 10.38 42.09 -39.37
N LYS A 36 11.42 42.81 -38.92
CA LYS A 36 12.23 42.46 -37.74
C LYS A 36 11.44 42.44 -36.42
N GLY A 37 10.43 43.31 -36.25
CA GLY A 37 9.60 43.33 -35.04
C GLY A 37 8.69 42.11 -34.91
N TRP A 38 8.23 41.57 -36.05
CA TRP A 38 7.35 40.40 -36.07
C TRP A 38 8.11 39.12 -35.69
N MET A 39 9.36 38.96 -36.14
CA MET A 39 10.18 37.80 -35.77
C MET A 39 10.51 37.74 -34.28
N VAL A 40 10.78 38.89 -33.63
CA VAL A 40 11.07 38.90 -32.19
C VAL A 40 9.84 38.52 -31.37
N GLY A 41 8.66 39.04 -31.75
CA GLY A 41 7.39 38.73 -31.09
C GLY A 41 7.00 37.25 -31.21
N THR A 42 7.11 36.66 -32.41
CA THR A 42 6.81 35.24 -32.60
C THR A 42 7.79 34.34 -31.85
N THR A 43 9.08 34.69 -31.82
CA THR A 43 10.09 33.90 -31.10
C THR A 43 9.82 33.89 -29.59
N LEU A 44 9.54 35.06 -28.99
CA LEU A 44 9.19 35.15 -27.58
C LEU A 44 7.92 34.37 -27.24
N LEU A 45 6.91 34.42 -28.11
CA LEU A 45 5.66 33.69 -27.91
C LEU A 45 5.87 32.18 -27.98
N VAL A 46 6.70 31.70 -28.93
CA VAL A 46 7.08 30.28 -29.02
C VAL A 46 7.85 29.85 -27.77
N VAL A 47 8.81 30.65 -27.30
CA VAL A 47 9.56 30.35 -26.07
C VAL A 47 8.62 30.31 -24.85
N ALA A 48 7.70 31.26 -24.73
CA ALA A 48 6.72 31.29 -23.64
C ALA A 48 5.78 30.07 -23.67
N LEU A 49 5.31 29.66 -24.86
CA LEU A 49 4.50 28.45 -25.03
C LEU A 49 5.28 27.19 -24.68
N VAL A 50 6.52 27.04 -25.17
CA VAL A 50 7.39 25.91 -24.83
C VAL A 50 7.67 25.88 -23.32
N TRP A 51 7.91 27.04 -22.71
CA TRP A 51 8.15 27.18 -21.28
C TRP A 51 6.91 26.80 -20.45
N TRP A 52 5.73 27.29 -20.82
CA TRP A 52 4.46 26.94 -20.20
C TRP A 52 4.17 25.45 -20.31
N TRP A 53 4.31 24.87 -21.51
CA TRP A 53 4.02 23.45 -21.76
C TRP A 53 5.00 22.53 -21.03
N SER A 54 6.26 22.94 -20.93
CA SER A 54 7.28 22.27 -20.12
C SER A 54 6.98 22.39 -18.61
N SER A 55 6.46 23.54 -18.16
CA SER A 55 6.05 23.76 -16.77
C SER A 55 4.87 22.86 -16.37
N ILE A 56 3.96 22.49 -17.26
CA ILE A 56 2.91 21.52 -16.91
C ILE A 56 3.49 20.11 -16.67
N ARG A 57 4.64 19.76 -17.26
CA ARG A 57 5.23 18.41 -17.20
C ARG A 57 6.19 18.17 -16.03
N HIS A 58 6.79 19.20 -15.42
CA HIS A 58 7.86 19.02 -14.40
C HIS A 58 7.40 18.40 -13.05
N ASN A 59 6.09 18.33 -12.82
CA ASN A 59 5.49 17.73 -11.61
C ASN A 59 4.82 16.38 -11.88
N GLN A 60 5.03 15.80 -13.07
CA GLN A 60 4.52 14.47 -13.40
C GLN A 60 5.54 13.41 -13.04
N PHE A 61 5.06 12.36 -12.37
CA PHE A 61 5.83 11.17 -12.05
C PHE A 61 5.32 10.01 -12.90
N TYR A 62 6.22 9.08 -13.17
CA TYR A 62 5.99 7.93 -14.02
C TYR A 62 6.42 6.68 -13.27
N LEU A 63 5.50 5.72 -13.18
CA LEU A 63 5.85 4.37 -12.78
C LEU A 63 6.14 3.58 -14.05
N VAL A 64 7.37 3.13 -14.21
CA VAL A 64 7.83 2.41 -15.39
C VAL A 64 8.15 0.98 -15.01
N VAL A 65 7.54 0.03 -15.74
CA VAL A 65 7.77 -1.41 -15.56
C VAL A 65 8.58 -1.92 -16.75
N GLU A 66 9.87 -2.16 -16.54
CA GLU A 66 10.79 -2.69 -17.55
C GLU A 66 11.37 -4.00 -17.02
N ASP A 67 11.24 -5.11 -17.76
CA ASP A 67 11.81 -6.43 -17.40
C ASP A 67 11.50 -6.89 -15.97
N ARG A 68 10.27 -6.64 -15.50
CA ARG A 68 9.80 -6.88 -14.13
C ARG A 68 10.49 -6.03 -13.06
N SER A 69 11.30 -5.06 -13.42
CA SER A 69 11.72 -4.01 -12.50
C SER A 69 10.72 -2.86 -12.55
N VAL A 70 10.27 -2.41 -11.39
CA VAL A 70 9.59 -1.12 -11.27
C VAL A 70 10.61 -0.07 -10.92
N SER A 71 10.68 0.97 -11.75
CA SER A 71 11.44 2.19 -11.51
C SER A 71 10.50 3.38 -11.52
N VAL A 72 10.89 4.43 -10.79
CA VAL A 72 10.16 5.70 -10.77
C VAL A 72 10.96 6.72 -11.56
N LYS A 73 10.36 7.27 -12.59
CA LYS A 73 10.93 8.37 -13.39
C LYS A 73 10.19 9.67 -13.09
N ARG A 74 10.91 10.78 -13.10
CA ARG A 74 10.34 12.12 -12.99
C ARG A 74 10.56 12.88 -14.30
N GLY A 75 9.52 13.60 -14.74
CA GLY A 75 9.65 14.54 -15.84
C GLY A 75 10.49 15.75 -15.43
N TYR A 76 11.55 16.05 -16.18
CA TYR A 76 12.35 17.25 -16.05
C TYR A 76 11.93 18.30 -17.08
N PHE A 77 12.33 19.54 -16.84
CA PHE A 77 12.08 20.64 -17.76
C PHE A 77 12.83 20.42 -19.09
N PHE A 78 12.27 20.84 -20.22
CA PHE A 78 12.95 20.80 -21.52
C PHE A 78 14.30 21.56 -21.44
N PRO A 79 15.41 21.03 -21.99
CA PRO A 79 15.52 19.89 -22.91
C PRO A 79 15.80 18.53 -22.25
N PHE A 80 15.76 18.43 -20.91
CA PHE A 80 16.33 17.28 -20.18
C PHE A 80 15.46 16.00 -20.19
N GLY A 81 14.18 16.08 -20.58
CA GLY A 81 13.33 14.90 -20.77
C GLY A 81 12.86 14.25 -19.48
N GLU A 82 13.05 12.94 -19.33
CA GLU A 82 12.68 12.14 -18.15
C GLU A 82 13.94 11.49 -17.57
N GLY A 83 14.00 11.34 -16.25
CA GLY A 83 15.13 10.67 -15.60
C GLY A 83 14.72 9.97 -14.32
N ASP A 84 15.60 9.10 -13.84
CA ASP A 84 15.36 8.32 -12.63
C ASP A 84 15.18 9.23 -11.42
N TRP A 85 14.22 8.88 -10.58
CA TRP A 85 13.89 9.64 -9.39
C TRP A 85 13.83 8.72 -8.17
N ALA A 86 14.92 8.70 -7.40
CA ALA A 86 15.06 7.91 -6.18
C ALA A 86 15.58 8.77 -5.02
N PRO A 87 14.78 9.72 -4.49
CA PRO A 87 15.22 10.58 -3.40
C PRO A 87 15.42 9.81 -2.08
N ASN A 88 14.83 8.62 -1.97
CA ASN A 88 15.00 7.71 -0.85
C ASN A 88 14.74 6.26 -1.29
N ARG A 89 15.02 5.31 -0.39
CA ARG A 89 14.84 3.87 -0.63
C ARG A 89 13.42 3.43 -1.05
N ALA A 90 12.39 4.21 -0.75
CA ALA A 90 11.01 3.88 -1.15
C ALA A 90 10.77 4.04 -2.66
N TYR A 91 11.62 4.79 -3.37
CA TYR A 91 11.50 5.02 -4.81
C TYR A 91 12.64 4.37 -5.61
N GLU A 92 13.58 3.70 -4.93
CA GLU A 92 14.59 2.88 -5.59
C GLU A 92 13.94 1.74 -6.37
N SER A 93 14.54 1.37 -7.50
CA SER A 93 14.06 0.29 -8.33
C SER A 93 14.03 -1.04 -7.57
N PHE A 94 13.01 -1.85 -7.82
CA PHE A 94 12.89 -3.19 -7.23
C PHE A 94 12.29 -4.17 -8.24
N GLN A 95 12.50 -5.46 -7.99
CA GLN A 95 11.97 -6.52 -8.84
C GLN A 95 10.57 -6.92 -8.38
N LEU A 96 9.63 -6.96 -9.33
CA LEU A 96 8.27 -7.43 -9.11
C LEU A 96 8.22 -8.95 -9.31
N PRO A 97 7.46 -9.63 -8.43
CA PRO A 97 6.98 -10.97 -8.69
C PRO A 97 6.24 -11.10 -10.03
N PRO A 98 6.32 -12.27 -10.70
CA PRO A 98 5.74 -12.46 -12.04
C PRO A 98 4.21 -12.36 -12.08
N ASP A 99 3.56 -12.56 -10.94
CA ASP A 99 2.11 -12.58 -10.74
C ASP A 99 1.52 -11.23 -10.33
N ILE A 100 2.36 -10.25 -9.98
CA ILE A 100 1.91 -8.93 -9.51
C ILE A 100 2.16 -7.88 -10.58
N LYS A 101 1.13 -7.07 -10.86
CA LYS A 101 1.19 -5.94 -11.77
C LYS A 101 0.72 -4.68 -11.06
N PRO A 102 1.31 -3.50 -11.37
CA PRO A 102 0.81 -2.26 -10.82
C PRO A 102 -0.61 -1.98 -11.31
N VAL A 103 -1.42 -1.37 -10.43
CA VAL A 103 -2.82 -1.01 -10.74
C VAL A 103 -2.90 0.04 -11.84
N LYS A 104 -1.91 0.93 -11.89
CA LYS A 104 -1.82 2.02 -12.84
C LYS A 104 -0.36 2.21 -13.23
N ASP A 105 -0.09 2.26 -14.51
CA ASP A 105 1.18 2.62 -15.11
C ASP A 105 1.09 4.00 -15.79
N GLY A 106 2.25 4.62 -16.01
CA GLY A 106 2.33 5.92 -16.68
C GLY A 106 2.16 7.13 -15.77
N LYS A 107 1.58 8.20 -16.33
CA LYS A 107 1.58 9.55 -15.73
C LYS A 107 0.69 9.62 -14.48
N MET A 108 1.27 10.09 -13.38
CA MET A 108 0.55 10.29 -12.13
C MET A 108 1.12 11.45 -11.30
N SER A 109 0.30 11.95 -10.38
CA SER A 109 0.73 12.93 -9.37
C SER A 109 1.59 12.28 -8.29
N ALA A 110 2.38 13.05 -7.53
CA ALA A 110 3.20 12.50 -6.44
C ALA A 110 2.37 11.71 -5.41
N LYS A 111 1.17 12.19 -5.09
CA LYS A 111 0.24 11.54 -4.16
C LYS A 111 -0.32 10.24 -4.73
N GLU A 112 -0.64 10.21 -6.03
CA GLU A 112 -1.06 8.98 -6.71
C GLU A 112 0.08 7.97 -6.80
N LEU A 113 1.31 8.43 -7.06
CA LEU A 113 2.50 7.58 -7.07
C LEU A 113 2.70 6.89 -5.73
N ASP A 114 2.75 7.66 -4.63
CA ASP A 114 2.91 7.12 -3.29
C ASP A 114 1.79 6.11 -2.96
N LYS A 115 0.54 6.43 -3.29
CA LYS A 115 -0.58 5.50 -3.08
C LYS A 115 -0.43 4.21 -3.89
N THR A 116 0.02 4.32 -5.13
CA THR A 116 0.19 3.19 -6.06
C THR A 116 1.37 2.32 -5.62
N LEU A 117 2.52 2.92 -5.29
CA LEU A 117 3.69 2.23 -4.75
C LEU A 117 3.37 1.55 -3.43
N LYS A 118 2.68 2.22 -2.51
CA LYS A 118 2.31 1.62 -1.22
C LYS A 118 1.46 0.37 -1.41
N LYS A 119 0.42 0.46 -2.24
CA LYS A 119 -0.43 -0.69 -2.55
C LYS A 119 0.41 -1.82 -3.17
N LEU A 120 1.26 -1.49 -4.13
CA LEU A 120 2.14 -2.46 -4.77
C LEU A 120 3.09 -3.13 -3.76
N PHE A 121 3.68 -2.38 -2.83
CA PHE A 121 4.52 -2.93 -1.77
C PHE A 121 3.76 -3.85 -0.83
N MET A 122 2.52 -3.49 -0.46
CA MET A 122 1.68 -4.35 0.37
C MET A 122 1.28 -5.62 -0.37
N ASP A 123 0.92 -5.54 -1.66
CA ASP A 123 0.57 -6.70 -2.48
C ASP A 123 1.76 -7.65 -2.63
N VAL A 124 2.97 -7.12 -2.88
CA VAL A 124 4.22 -7.90 -2.93
C VAL A 124 4.52 -8.54 -1.58
N ALA A 125 4.49 -7.77 -0.50
CA ALA A 125 4.76 -8.29 0.83
C ALA A 125 3.75 -9.37 1.24
N GLN A 126 2.46 -9.15 0.97
CA GLN A 126 1.41 -10.11 1.29
C GLN A 126 1.56 -11.38 0.46
N ARG A 127 2.00 -11.30 -0.80
CA ARG A 127 2.31 -12.47 -1.62
C ARG A 127 3.51 -13.25 -1.09
N GLU A 128 4.61 -12.56 -0.79
CA GLU A 128 5.81 -13.19 -0.19
C GLU A 128 5.51 -13.77 1.21
N LEU A 129 4.58 -13.19 1.96
CA LEU A 129 4.10 -13.78 3.20
C LEU A 129 3.17 -14.97 2.90
N ASN A 130 2.22 -14.87 1.99
CA ASN A 130 1.30 -15.97 1.71
C ASN A 130 2.00 -17.20 1.12
N ASP A 131 3.10 -17.02 0.39
CA ASP A 131 3.95 -18.10 -0.06
C ASP A 131 4.80 -18.66 1.10
N LEU A 132 4.25 -19.63 1.80
CA LEU A 132 4.91 -20.30 2.92
C LEU A 132 6.10 -21.19 2.49
N LYS A 133 6.26 -21.53 1.21
CA LYS A 133 7.32 -22.42 0.72
C LYS A 133 8.54 -21.68 0.19
N GLN A 134 8.30 -20.69 -0.66
CA GLN A 134 9.34 -19.94 -1.38
C GLN A 134 9.31 -18.45 -1.05
N GLY A 135 8.37 -18.02 -0.21
CA GLY A 135 8.25 -16.64 0.21
C GLY A 135 9.51 -16.14 0.90
N ARG A 136 9.99 -15.00 0.42
CA ARG A 136 11.19 -14.36 0.94
C ARG A 136 10.77 -13.35 1.99
N ILE A 137 10.84 -13.75 3.26
CA ILE A 137 10.50 -12.92 4.42
C ILE A 137 11.27 -11.58 4.38
N ASP A 138 12.55 -11.62 4.00
CA ASP A 138 13.38 -10.41 3.91
C ASP A 138 12.90 -9.44 2.82
N VAL A 139 12.35 -9.97 1.71
CA VAL A 139 11.76 -9.14 0.65
C VAL A 139 10.44 -8.54 1.11
N ALA A 140 9.59 -9.32 1.79
CA ALA A 140 8.36 -8.81 2.38
C ALA A 140 8.66 -7.67 3.37
N GLU A 141 9.64 -7.86 4.26
CA GLU A 141 10.09 -6.85 5.21
C GLU A 141 10.59 -5.59 4.50
N ASP A 142 11.48 -5.73 3.50
CA ASP A 142 12.00 -4.59 2.73
C ASP A 142 10.88 -3.78 2.07
N MET A 143 9.92 -4.44 1.42
CA MET A 143 8.79 -3.77 0.77
C MET A 143 7.93 -3.01 1.79
N LEU A 144 7.65 -3.60 2.95
CA LEU A 144 6.86 -2.94 4.00
C LEU A 144 7.61 -1.74 4.59
N LEU A 145 8.92 -1.86 4.84
CA LEU A 145 9.75 -0.76 5.33
C LEU A 145 9.87 0.38 4.30
N ARG A 146 9.90 0.07 3.00
CA ARG A 146 9.78 1.07 1.94
C ARG A 146 8.42 1.77 1.97
N GLY A 147 7.34 1.00 2.13
CA GLY A 147 5.98 1.52 2.26
C GLY A 147 5.79 2.51 3.42
N GLN A 148 6.49 2.32 4.55
CA GLN A 148 6.44 3.27 5.68
C GLN A 148 7.09 4.63 5.39
N LYS A 149 8.02 4.69 4.45
CA LYS A 149 8.76 5.92 4.12
C LYS A 149 8.02 6.83 3.14
N LEU A 150 6.92 6.35 2.55
CA LEU A 150 6.07 7.13 1.66
C LEU A 150 5.27 8.17 2.46
N ARG A 151 5.15 9.40 1.94
CA ARG A 151 4.61 10.53 2.72
C ARG A 151 3.09 10.55 2.75
N SER A 152 2.42 10.10 1.68
CA SER A 152 0.96 10.11 1.63
C SER A 152 0.39 8.75 2.05
N THR A 153 0.26 8.54 3.36
CA THR A 153 -0.37 7.35 3.91
C THR A 153 -1.71 7.68 4.56
N SER A 154 -2.72 6.85 4.30
CA SER A 154 -3.93 6.87 5.11
C SER A 154 -3.68 6.10 6.42
N VAL A 155 -4.34 6.51 7.50
CA VAL A 155 -4.25 5.82 8.81
C VAL A 155 -4.64 4.35 8.70
N SER A 156 -5.60 4.02 7.82
CA SER A 156 -5.98 2.63 7.55
C SER A 156 -4.84 1.83 6.93
N ASP A 157 -4.14 2.39 5.94
CA ASP A 157 -3.03 1.69 5.28
C ASP A 157 -1.85 1.49 6.25
N ASP A 158 -1.60 2.43 7.16
CA ASP A 158 -0.55 2.29 8.18
C ASP A 158 -0.85 1.18 9.18
N ARG A 159 -2.11 1.00 9.57
CA ARG A 159 -2.52 -0.14 10.42
C ARG A 159 -2.32 -1.48 9.71
N VAL A 160 -2.68 -1.56 8.43
CA VAL A 160 -2.47 -2.77 7.63
C VAL A 160 -0.97 -3.08 7.51
N LEU A 161 -0.16 -2.06 7.23
CA LEU A 161 1.29 -2.21 7.13
C LEU A 161 1.89 -2.69 8.46
N LEU A 162 1.54 -2.07 9.59
CA LEU A 162 2.01 -2.50 10.91
C LEU A 162 1.59 -3.94 11.24
N ARG A 163 0.39 -4.34 10.85
CA ARG A 163 -0.06 -5.74 10.99
C ARG A 163 0.82 -6.68 10.18
N LEU A 164 1.08 -6.37 8.91
CA LEU A 164 1.94 -7.18 8.04
C LEU A 164 3.38 -7.26 8.56
N LEU A 165 3.90 -6.19 9.16
CA LEU A 165 5.21 -6.22 9.84
C LEU A 165 5.18 -7.13 11.08
N GLY A 166 4.07 -7.16 11.82
CA GLY A 166 3.85 -8.14 12.88
C GLY A 166 3.90 -9.57 12.35
N ASP A 167 3.27 -9.83 11.20
CA ASP A 167 3.28 -11.14 10.55
C ASP A 167 4.69 -11.55 10.08
N VAL A 168 5.48 -10.60 9.55
CA VAL A 168 6.91 -10.78 9.24
C VAL A 168 7.70 -11.18 10.49
N ALA A 169 7.59 -10.39 11.56
CA ALA A 169 8.32 -10.63 12.80
C ALA A 169 7.97 -11.99 13.41
N PHE A 170 6.69 -12.35 13.40
CA PHE A 170 6.21 -13.64 13.85
C PHE A 170 6.82 -14.79 13.03
N ARG A 171 6.81 -14.71 11.70
CA ARG A 171 7.40 -15.73 10.82
C ARG A 171 8.91 -15.85 10.96
N ARG A 172 9.62 -14.73 11.13
CA ARG A 172 11.05 -14.75 11.44
C ARG A 172 11.30 -15.48 12.75
N GLY A 173 10.51 -15.18 13.78
CA GLY A 173 10.53 -15.91 15.05
C GLY A 173 10.33 -17.42 14.88
N LEU A 174 9.36 -17.85 14.08
CA LEU A 174 9.14 -19.29 13.79
C LEU A 174 10.33 -19.93 13.09
N THR A 175 10.95 -19.21 12.15
CA THR A 175 12.11 -19.71 11.40
C THR A 175 13.32 -19.87 12.31
N GLU A 176 13.59 -18.90 13.18
CA GLU A 176 14.65 -18.96 14.20
C GLU A 176 14.44 -20.13 15.17
N VAL A 177 13.19 -20.30 15.62
CA VAL A 177 12.80 -21.42 16.47
C VAL A 177 13.08 -22.77 15.80
N ARG A 178 12.72 -22.94 14.53
CA ARG A 178 13.00 -24.17 13.78
C ARG A 178 14.51 -24.40 13.62
N GLY A 179 15.27 -23.34 13.35
CA GLY A 179 16.73 -23.39 13.30
C GLY A 179 17.35 -23.85 14.63
N LEU A 180 16.83 -23.34 15.76
CA LEU A 180 17.25 -23.75 17.09
C LEU A 180 16.95 -25.23 17.37
N GLN A 181 15.78 -25.71 16.98
CA GLN A 181 15.41 -27.13 17.10
C GLN A 181 16.37 -28.04 16.31
N ALA A 182 16.71 -27.66 15.07
CA ALA A 182 17.68 -28.39 14.27
C ALA A 182 19.07 -28.45 14.94
N ARG A 183 19.53 -27.33 15.53
CA ARG A 183 20.80 -27.27 16.28
C ARG A 183 20.78 -28.14 17.53
N PHE A 184 19.66 -28.20 18.26
CA PHE A 184 19.51 -29.11 19.39
C PHE A 184 19.58 -30.58 18.95
N ASP A 185 18.98 -30.93 17.82
CA ASP A 185 19.00 -32.28 17.29
C ASP A 185 20.40 -32.71 16.83
N GLU A 186 21.14 -31.81 16.19
CA GLU A 186 22.55 -32.01 15.86
C GLU A 186 23.40 -32.19 17.13
N ALA A 187 23.26 -31.30 18.12
CA ALA A 187 23.98 -31.40 19.38
C ALA A 187 23.69 -32.73 20.10
N LEU A 188 22.43 -33.17 20.13
CA LEU A 188 22.04 -34.47 20.69
C LEU A 188 22.71 -35.63 19.96
N ALA A 189 22.78 -35.59 18.63
CA ALA A 189 23.46 -36.62 17.84
C ALA A 189 24.95 -36.70 18.19
N GLN A 190 25.63 -35.55 18.30
CA GLN A 190 27.05 -35.49 18.64
C GLN A 190 27.32 -35.98 20.07
N PHE A 191 26.53 -35.56 21.06
CA PHE A 191 26.70 -36.03 22.44
C PHE A 191 26.39 -37.51 22.60
N ARG A 192 25.41 -38.06 21.87
CA ARG A 192 25.13 -39.50 21.86
C ARG A 192 26.28 -40.28 21.22
N LEU A 193 26.85 -39.78 20.13
CA LEU A 193 28.01 -40.38 19.47
C LEU A 193 29.23 -40.38 20.40
N ALA A 194 29.50 -39.25 21.07
CA ALA A 194 30.58 -39.14 22.05
C ALA A 194 30.38 -40.12 23.23
N HIS A 195 29.16 -40.25 23.74
CA HIS A 195 28.85 -41.21 24.79
C HIS A 195 29.08 -42.67 24.34
N ARG A 196 28.69 -43.02 23.11
CA ARG A 196 28.91 -44.37 22.55
C ARG A 196 30.37 -44.70 22.32
N ARG A 197 31.19 -43.72 21.90
CA ARG A 197 32.62 -43.90 21.63
C ARG A 197 33.45 -44.07 22.91
N GLY A 198 32.95 -43.59 24.05
CA GLY A 198 33.61 -43.72 25.34
C GLY A 198 34.86 -42.83 25.50
N GLY A 199 35.35 -42.70 26.73
CA GLY A 199 36.56 -41.95 27.10
C GLY A 199 36.36 -41.05 28.32
N ASN A 200 37.41 -40.86 29.12
CA ASN A 200 37.35 -40.16 30.41
C ASN A 200 36.84 -38.70 30.31
N VAL A 201 37.04 -38.05 29.16
CA VAL A 201 36.57 -36.68 28.89
C VAL A 201 35.05 -36.62 28.64
N PHE A 202 34.42 -37.77 28.37
CA PHE A 202 33.02 -37.85 27.92
C PHE A 202 32.02 -38.32 28.99
N ASN A 203 32.47 -38.47 30.25
CA ASN A 203 31.58 -38.77 31.39
C ASN A 203 30.48 -37.71 31.59
N GLY A 204 30.70 -36.48 31.10
CA GLY A 204 29.70 -35.41 31.09
C GLY A 204 28.69 -35.47 29.95
N ALA A 205 28.93 -36.24 28.88
CA ALA A 205 28.10 -36.23 27.67
C ALA A 205 26.66 -36.68 27.96
N GLN A 206 26.47 -37.66 28.84
CA GLN A 206 25.14 -38.12 29.22
C GLN A 206 24.32 -37.05 29.98
N LYS A 207 24.98 -36.20 30.78
CA LYS A 207 24.33 -35.07 31.45
C LYS A 207 23.82 -34.04 30.43
N TRP A 208 24.63 -33.74 29.41
CA TRP A 208 24.24 -32.87 28.31
C TRP A 208 23.11 -33.44 27.47
N VAL A 209 23.13 -34.74 27.14
CA VAL A 209 22.01 -35.41 26.46
C VAL A 209 20.71 -35.23 27.25
N LYS A 210 20.72 -35.46 28.56
CA LYS A 210 19.53 -35.28 29.41
C LYS A 210 19.05 -33.82 29.43
N ALA A 211 19.96 -32.86 29.59
CA ALA A 211 19.63 -31.44 29.62
C ALA A 211 18.99 -30.96 28.31
N ILE A 212 19.61 -31.27 27.17
CA ILE A 212 19.11 -30.88 25.85
C ILE A 212 17.78 -31.58 25.53
N SER A 213 17.63 -32.86 25.93
CA SER A 213 16.37 -33.59 25.76
C SER A 213 15.23 -32.95 26.55
N LYS A 214 15.49 -32.50 27.78
CA LYS A 214 14.50 -31.81 28.62
C LYS A 214 14.09 -30.47 27.99
N LEU A 215 15.05 -29.66 27.56
CA LEU A 215 14.78 -28.39 26.87
C LEU A 215 13.95 -28.60 25.59
N ARG A 216 14.28 -29.63 24.79
CA ARG A 216 13.51 -29.97 23.59
C ARG A 216 12.05 -30.34 23.92
N LEU A 217 11.83 -31.10 25.00
CA LEU A 217 10.47 -31.47 25.43
C LEU A 217 9.68 -30.26 25.93
N GLU A 218 10.30 -29.37 26.72
CA GLU A 218 9.68 -28.12 27.15
C GLU A 218 9.32 -27.25 25.95
N PHE A 219 10.23 -27.15 24.98
CA PHE A 219 9.98 -26.40 23.76
C PHE A 219 8.82 -26.97 22.94
N LYS A 220 8.78 -28.30 22.76
CA LYS A 220 7.68 -28.99 22.09
C LYS A 220 6.36 -28.77 22.84
N ARG A 221 6.38 -28.79 24.17
CA ARG A 221 5.21 -28.51 25.01
C ARG A 221 4.70 -27.08 24.79
N LEU A 222 5.58 -26.08 24.84
CA LEU A 222 5.21 -24.68 24.59
C LEU A 222 4.65 -24.47 23.17
N SER A 223 5.21 -25.16 22.19
CA SER A 223 4.69 -25.14 20.81
C SER A 223 3.29 -25.75 20.71
N LEU A 224 3.02 -26.85 21.41
CA LEU A 224 1.68 -27.45 21.47
C LEU A 224 0.69 -26.58 22.24
N GLU A 225 1.08 -26.04 23.39
CA GLU A 225 0.22 -25.18 24.24
C GLU A 225 -0.13 -23.85 23.55
N SER A 226 0.79 -23.31 22.74
CA SER A 226 0.51 -22.11 21.93
C SER A 226 -0.37 -22.39 20.71
N GLY A 227 -0.65 -23.66 20.39
CA GLY A 227 -1.35 -24.06 19.16
C GLY A 227 -0.58 -23.74 17.87
N ILE A 228 0.69 -23.37 18.01
CA ILE A 228 1.59 -22.93 16.95
C ILE A 228 2.68 -23.99 16.85
N ASP A 229 2.45 -24.99 16.01
CA ASP A 229 3.51 -25.92 15.62
C ASP A 229 4.26 -25.29 14.43
N PRO A 230 5.54 -24.87 14.61
CA PRO A 230 6.31 -24.21 13.57
C PRO A 230 6.50 -25.12 12.35
N ASP A 231 6.63 -26.44 12.56
CA ASP A 231 6.73 -27.38 11.45
C ASP A 231 5.39 -27.53 10.76
N LEU A 232 4.27 -27.59 11.48
CA LEU A 232 2.95 -27.60 10.83
C LEU A 232 2.64 -26.27 10.16
N LEU A 233 2.98 -25.10 10.68
CA LEU A 233 2.66 -23.85 10.00
C LEU A 233 3.50 -23.64 8.74
N LEU A 234 4.76 -24.08 8.76
CA LEU A 234 5.64 -24.03 7.59
C LEU A 234 5.35 -25.17 6.60
N ASN A 235 4.91 -26.35 7.06
CA ASN A 235 4.65 -27.51 6.21
C ASN A 235 3.16 -27.69 5.84
N SER A 236 2.17 -27.23 6.61
CA SER A 236 0.72 -27.33 6.27
C SER A 236 0.33 -26.44 5.09
N ALA A 237 1.18 -25.48 4.74
CA ALA A 237 1.22 -24.87 3.42
C ALA A 237 1.42 -25.84 2.23
N GLN A 238 1.78 -27.09 2.52
CA GLN A 238 1.88 -28.16 1.52
C GLN A 238 0.53 -28.79 1.16
N LEU A 239 -0.55 -28.52 1.90
CA LEU A 239 -1.88 -28.96 1.49
C LEU A 239 -2.39 -28.02 0.39
N ASP A 240 -2.44 -28.54 -0.83
CA ASP A 240 -2.93 -27.87 -2.05
C ASP A 240 -4.11 -26.92 -1.80
N PRO A 241 -4.03 -25.63 -2.17
CA PRO A 241 -5.19 -24.76 -2.23
C PRO A 241 -6.17 -25.15 -3.36
N GLN A 242 -5.89 -26.22 -4.13
CA GLN A 242 -6.69 -26.63 -5.28
C GLN A 242 -7.70 -27.76 -5.04
N LYS A 243 -7.88 -28.25 -3.80
CA LYS A 243 -9.08 -29.05 -3.53
C LYS A 243 -10.20 -28.13 -3.09
N PRO A 244 -11.18 -27.79 -3.96
CA PRO A 244 -12.39 -27.15 -3.49
C PRO A 244 -12.94 -28.06 -2.39
N VAL A 245 -13.13 -27.49 -1.20
CA VAL A 245 -13.98 -28.08 -0.19
C VAL A 245 -15.31 -28.28 -0.93
N LYS A 246 -15.61 -29.53 -1.31
CA LYS A 246 -16.96 -29.88 -1.76
C LYS A 246 -17.83 -29.40 -0.62
N ASN A 247 -18.64 -28.38 -0.90
CA ASN A 247 -19.70 -27.93 -0.03
C ASN A 247 -20.66 -29.13 0.13
N THR A 248 -20.35 -30.02 1.07
CA THR A 248 -21.32 -30.95 1.61
C THR A 248 -22.36 -30.05 2.26
N PRO A 249 -23.59 -29.99 1.75
CA PRO A 249 -24.62 -29.17 2.36
C PRO A 249 -24.79 -29.65 3.79
N LEU A 250 -24.65 -28.73 4.75
CA LEU A 250 -25.05 -28.98 6.13
C LEU A 250 -26.51 -29.46 6.10
N PRO A 251 -26.85 -30.56 6.81
CA PRO A 251 -28.24 -30.98 6.92
C PRO A 251 -29.04 -29.83 7.54
N VAL A 252 -30.03 -29.35 6.77
CA VAL A 252 -30.96 -28.30 7.19
C VAL A 252 -31.65 -28.76 8.48
N PRO A 253 -31.56 -28.01 9.58
CA PRO A 253 -32.35 -28.29 10.76
C PRO A 253 -33.83 -28.14 10.41
N ASN A 254 -34.54 -29.26 10.57
CA ASN A 254 -35.97 -29.42 10.35
C ASN A 254 -36.76 -28.35 11.14
N GLN A 255 -37.14 -27.25 10.49
CA GLN A 255 -38.06 -26.26 11.05
C GLN A 255 -39.46 -26.86 11.06
N SER A 256 -39.79 -27.57 12.14
CA SER A 256 -41.16 -27.94 12.45
C SER A 256 -41.96 -26.67 12.72
N LYS A 257 -42.88 -26.37 11.80
CA LYS A 257 -44.00 -25.45 11.99
C LYS A 257 -44.65 -25.66 13.36
N LYS A 258 -44.82 -24.60 14.15
CA LYS A 258 -45.89 -24.53 15.14
C LYS A 258 -46.38 -23.09 15.30
N SER A 259 -47.46 -22.85 14.59
CA SER A 259 -48.62 -21.98 14.84
C SER A 259 -48.59 -21.06 16.06
N GLU A 260 -48.62 -19.76 15.79
CA GLU A 260 -49.71 -18.84 16.16
C GLU A 260 -50.56 -19.20 17.40
N SER A 261 -50.40 -18.44 18.49
CA SER A 261 -51.54 -17.85 19.20
C SER A 261 -51.08 -16.71 20.11
N THR A 262 -51.48 -15.50 19.75
CA THR A 262 -51.68 -14.39 20.71
C THR A 262 -52.94 -14.73 21.50
N PRO A 263 -52.96 -14.53 22.84
CA PRO A 263 -53.83 -13.47 23.32
C PRO A 263 -53.36 -12.73 24.59
N ASN A 264 -53.58 -11.42 24.53
CA ASN A 264 -54.27 -10.58 25.53
C ASN A 264 -53.56 -10.19 26.85
N PRO A 265 -53.34 -8.89 27.11
CA PRO A 265 -52.88 -8.39 28.39
C PRO A 265 -54.04 -8.28 29.39
N LYS A 266 -53.95 -8.98 30.52
CA LYS A 266 -54.72 -8.66 31.72
C LYS A 266 -53.79 -8.38 32.89
N ALA A 267 -53.97 -7.19 33.42
CA ALA A 267 -53.47 -6.69 34.69
C ALA A 267 -53.61 -7.73 35.82
N ILE A 268 -52.72 -7.67 36.81
CA ILE A 268 -53.04 -7.74 38.25
C ILE A 268 -51.77 -7.43 39.09
N LYS A 269 -51.93 -6.35 39.89
CA LYS A 269 -51.49 -6.09 41.28
C LYS A 269 -50.14 -6.63 41.80
N LYS A 270 -49.29 -5.67 42.19
CA LYS A 270 -49.00 -5.26 43.59
C LYS A 270 -48.84 -6.39 44.62
N ALA A 271 -47.61 -6.61 45.09
CA ALA A 271 -47.29 -6.95 46.48
C ALA A 271 -45.81 -6.65 46.79
N GLU A 272 -45.60 -6.31 48.05
CA GLU A 272 -44.49 -5.62 48.73
C GLU A 272 -43.24 -6.47 49.06
N PRO A 273 -42.18 -5.84 49.62
CA PRO A 273 -40.86 -6.44 49.81
C PRO A 273 -40.77 -7.28 51.09
N GLY A 274 -39.91 -8.30 51.02
CA GLY A 274 -39.55 -9.17 52.14
C GLY A 274 -38.08 -9.03 52.49
N GLU A 275 -37.84 -8.20 53.50
CA GLU A 275 -36.67 -8.11 54.37
C GLU A 275 -36.33 -9.46 55.04
N LYS A 276 -35.03 -9.75 55.20
CA LYS A 276 -34.33 -10.69 56.13
C LYS A 276 -32.98 -11.06 55.47
N GLN A 277 -31.83 -11.06 56.13
CA GLN A 277 -31.39 -10.79 57.50
C GLN A 277 -29.89 -10.51 57.43
#